data_AF-A0A5N7D9D4-F1
#
_entry.id   AF-A0A5N7D9D4-F1
#
_cell.length_a   1.000
_cell.length_b   1.000
_cell.length_c   1.000
_cell.angle_alpha   90.00
_cell.angle_beta   90.00
_cell.angle_gamma   90.00
#
_symmetry.space_group_name_H-M   'P 1'
#
loop_
_entity.id
_entity.type
_entity.pdbx_description
1 polymer ?
#
loop_
_entity_poly.entity_id
_entity_poly.type
_entity_poly.pdbx_seq_one_letter_code
_entity_poly.pdbx_strand_id
1 'polypeptide(L)'
;MEESGTKPPLACRIARLVHAHFDGLPARSKPSIRPDGTREWIPMSGIVIVKGEGTPDEELTCVAVTSGAKCLSASQVPQSKGLVLHDWHAEILALRAFNHWLLCECRSFIAQERASSENDIATEKKEDQKEKEKKPCSPYIRRRKDSAVTLPPFELNPDLKIYMYCTCAPCGDASMELCMAAQEDPTPWEVPTTTPDGEHGELLDGRAHFSRLGIVRRKPSRADAEATRSKSCSDKLALRQVSSLLSFESSLLVATTANAYLEGVIMPEGEISRVGCERCFGEDGRMGELKGRVWSPGGEEAVDERRDGWRFRPFRILSVPAGLVEELWAFGKSDPTAASRKSKPAVISAVWAAASSVSVPSVVDNGAKSLPKLGGSQTGLYETIINGVKQGNRASEPLARGASALSRARLWGLSKEIVQSCVEDQDQESGIEIGVEEGLLSLGLDVTKRITEAPTYREFKKEPTVLTESLQARKSAIRDARRVLGGWIPNPGDENWGLEVLIDPKKRKR
;
A
#
# COMPACT_ATOMS: atom_id res chain seq x y z
N MET A 1 31.24 21.45 27.37
CA MET A 1 30.06 20.68 27.83
C MET A 1 29.19 20.48 26.61
N GLU A 2 29.41 19.38 25.88
CA GLU A 2 28.48 18.96 24.84
C GLU A 2 27.22 18.50 25.56
N GLU A 3 26.11 19.22 25.38
CA GLU A 3 24.80 18.72 25.77
C GLU A 3 24.62 17.34 25.14
N SER A 4 24.47 16.32 25.98
CA SER A 4 24.04 14.99 25.57
C SER A 4 22.64 15.12 24.98
N GLY A 5 22.56 15.48 23.70
CA GLY A 5 21.32 15.76 23.00
C GLY A 5 20.47 14.50 22.98
N THR A 6 19.40 14.48 23.77
CA THR A 6 18.40 13.42 23.74
C THR A 6 17.86 13.30 22.31
N LYS A 7 18.02 12.11 21.70
CA LYS A 7 17.50 11.80 20.37
C LYS A 7 16.02 12.22 20.29
N PRO A 8 15.59 13.01 19.28
CA PRO A 8 14.19 13.42 19.17
C PRO A 8 13.26 12.20 19.11
N PRO A 9 12.00 12.32 19.56
CA PRO A 9 11.02 11.21 19.51
C PRO A 9 10.91 10.59 18.11
N LEU A 10 10.73 9.27 18.04
CA LEU A 10 10.65 8.52 16.79
C LEU A 10 9.63 9.11 15.81
N ALA A 11 8.43 9.47 16.31
CA ALA A 11 7.37 10.09 15.51
C ALA A 11 7.83 11.40 14.82
N CYS A 12 8.57 12.25 15.54
CA CYS A 12 9.12 13.50 14.99
C CYS A 12 10.18 13.24 13.94
N ARG A 13 11.04 12.24 14.14
CA ARG A 13 12.07 11.84 13.17
C ARG A 13 11.47 11.28 11.89
N ILE A 14 10.44 10.44 12.01
CA ILE A 14 9.69 9.89 10.88
C ILE A 14 9.01 11.03 10.10
N ALA A 15 8.34 11.97 10.79
CA ALA A 15 7.71 13.11 10.14
C ALA A 15 8.73 13.95 9.35
N ARG A 16 9.86 14.34 9.98
CA ARG A 16 10.94 15.08 9.30
C ARG A 16 11.49 14.34 8.09
N LEU A 17 11.68 13.02 8.20
CA LEU A 17 12.18 12.21 7.09
C LEU A 17 11.21 12.21 5.91
N VAL A 18 9.92 12.05 6.15
CA VAL A 18 8.89 12.05 5.09
C VAL A 18 8.76 13.44 4.46
N HIS A 19 8.74 14.51 5.26
CA HIS A 19 8.72 15.89 4.77
C HIS A 19 9.95 16.22 3.92
N ALA A 20 11.16 15.86 4.37
CA ALA A 20 12.39 16.08 3.61
C ALA A 20 12.37 15.38 2.23
N HIS A 21 11.79 14.18 2.15
CA HIS A 21 11.60 13.50 0.86
C HIS A 21 10.58 14.25 -0.01
N PHE A 22 9.45 14.70 0.54
CA PHE A 22 8.49 15.48 -0.23
C PHE A 22 9.07 16.81 -0.72
N ASP A 23 9.84 17.49 0.11
CA ASP A 23 10.49 18.76 -0.22
C ASP A 23 11.54 18.63 -1.32
N GLY A 24 12.17 17.46 -1.44
CA GLY A 24 13.05 17.17 -2.56
C GLY A 24 12.33 16.95 -3.90
N LEU A 25 11.00 16.81 -3.92
CA LEU A 25 10.26 16.59 -5.16
C LEU A 25 10.30 17.83 -6.08
N PRO A 26 10.28 17.65 -7.42
CA PRO A 26 10.16 18.75 -8.36
C PRO A 26 8.91 19.61 -8.12
N ALA A 27 9.03 20.93 -8.31
CA ALA A 27 7.94 21.88 -8.08
C ALA A 27 6.65 21.52 -8.86
N ARG A 28 6.77 20.95 -10.06
CA ARG A 28 5.64 20.50 -10.89
C ARG A 28 4.77 19.40 -10.25
N SER A 29 5.27 18.75 -9.21
CA SER A 29 4.56 17.68 -8.47
C SER A 29 3.95 18.18 -7.17
N LYS A 30 4.12 19.46 -6.84
CA LYS A 30 3.65 20.07 -5.60
C LYS A 30 2.44 20.98 -5.87
N PRO A 31 1.58 21.21 -4.87
CA PRO A 31 0.55 22.23 -4.97
C PRO A 31 1.15 23.61 -5.24
N SER A 32 0.37 24.47 -5.89
CA SER A 32 0.80 25.83 -6.24
C SER A 32 -0.23 26.87 -5.79
N ILE A 33 0.16 28.14 -5.85
CA ILE A 33 -0.80 29.26 -5.78
C ILE A 33 -1.24 29.56 -7.21
N ARG A 34 -2.55 29.53 -7.44
CA ARG A 34 -3.13 29.82 -8.74
C ARG A 34 -2.98 31.29 -9.12
N PRO A 35 -3.08 31.65 -10.40
CA PRO A 35 -3.02 33.06 -10.83
C PRO A 35 -4.07 33.96 -10.17
N ASP A 36 -5.21 33.41 -9.75
CA ASP A 36 -6.27 34.12 -9.03
C ASP A 36 -6.00 34.29 -7.51
N GLY A 37 -4.80 33.92 -7.04
CA GLY A 37 -4.41 33.95 -5.63
C GLY A 37 -4.94 32.78 -4.80
N THR A 38 -5.71 31.85 -5.37
CA THR A 38 -6.21 30.67 -4.65
C THR A 38 -5.05 29.73 -4.30
N ARG A 39 -4.90 29.41 -3.01
CA ARG A 39 -3.89 28.45 -2.53
C ARG A 39 -4.40 27.02 -2.67
N GLU A 40 -3.58 26.13 -3.22
CA GLU A 40 -3.88 24.71 -3.23
C GLU A 40 -3.40 24.02 -1.95
N TRP A 41 -4.23 23.13 -1.40
CA TRP A 41 -3.87 22.26 -0.27
C TRP A 41 -3.92 20.79 -0.69
N ILE A 42 -3.12 19.95 -0.05
CA ILE A 42 -3.13 18.51 -0.30
C ILE A 42 -2.70 17.75 0.96
N PRO A 43 -3.30 16.59 1.29
CA PRO A 43 -2.75 15.67 2.26
C PRO A 43 -1.52 14.95 1.70
N MET A 44 -0.56 14.65 2.56
CA MET A 44 0.59 13.81 2.27
C MET A 44 0.63 12.62 3.24
N SER A 45 1.11 11.49 2.73
CA SER A 45 1.43 10.31 3.51
C SER A 45 2.79 9.74 3.13
N GLY A 46 3.45 9.07 4.07
CA GLY A 46 4.67 8.33 3.81
C GLY A 46 4.70 7.01 4.57
N ILE A 47 5.43 6.04 4.03
CA ILE A 47 5.74 4.77 4.71
C ILE A 47 7.23 4.77 5.06
N VAL A 48 7.52 4.57 6.34
CA VAL A 48 8.88 4.44 6.86
C VAL A 48 9.06 3.08 7.50
N ILE A 49 10.12 2.39 7.11
CA ILE A 49 10.57 1.16 7.74
C ILE A 49 11.59 1.54 8.81
N VAL A 50 11.38 1.04 10.02
CA VAL A 50 12.31 1.15 11.15
C VAL A 50 12.89 -0.22 11.39
N LYS A 51 14.21 -0.36 11.22
CA LYS A 51 14.95 -1.58 11.54
C LYS A 51 15.62 -1.41 12.90
N GLY A 52 15.55 -2.41 13.76
CA GLY A 52 16.21 -2.37 15.08
C GLY A 52 15.67 -1.26 16.00
N GLU A 53 14.36 -1.00 15.99
CA GLU A 53 13.75 0.04 16.83
C GLU A 53 14.18 -0.08 18.30
N GLY A 54 14.67 1.01 18.87
CA GLY A 54 15.12 1.05 20.26
C GLY A 54 16.49 0.44 20.51
N THR A 55 17.23 0.02 19.48
CA THR A 55 18.62 -0.45 19.60
C THR A 55 19.61 0.63 19.10
N PRO A 56 20.92 0.49 19.39
CA PRO A 56 21.94 1.36 18.81
C PRO A 56 22.01 1.31 17.28
N ASP A 57 21.57 0.21 16.67
CA ASP A 57 21.56 -0.02 15.22
C ASP A 57 20.26 0.46 14.55
N GLU A 58 19.47 1.30 15.23
CA GLU A 58 18.18 1.77 14.71
C GLU A 58 18.33 2.60 13.43
N GLU A 59 17.74 2.12 12.35
CA GLU A 59 17.77 2.74 11.02
C GLU A 59 16.34 3.05 10.53
N LEU A 60 16.16 4.25 9.96
CA LEU A 60 14.88 4.70 9.38
C LEU A 60 15.04 4.84 7.87
N THR A 61 14.25 4.07 7.12
CA THR A 61 14.20 4.17 5.66
C THR A 61 12.82 4.60 5.19
N CYS A 62 12.74 5.74 4.52
CA CYS A 62 11.51 6.15 3.84
C CYS A 62 11.37 5.40 2.52
N VAL A 63 10.37 4.53 2.41
CA VAL A 63 10.18 3.68 1.22
C VAL A 63 9.09 4.19 0.28
N ALA A 64 8.20 5.06 0.77
CA ALA A 64 7.19 5.70 -0.07
C ALA A 64 6.81 7.09 0.47
N VAL A 65 6.58 8.04 -0.44
CA VAL A 65 6.00 9.37 -0.14
C VAL A 65 4.98 9.71 -1.22
N THR A 66 3.78 10.09 -0.80
CA THR A 66 2.66 10.34 -1.69
C THR A 66 1.83 11.53 -1.22
N SER A 67 1.18 12.22 -2.16
CA SER A 67 0.15 13.22 -1.83
C SER A 67 -1.11 12.96 -2.64
N GLY A 68 -2.28 13.35 -2.13
CA GLY A 68 -3.53 13.16 -2.85
C GLY A 68 -4.79 13.24 -1.99
N ALA A 69 -5.90 13.64 -2.62
CA ALA A 69 -7.20 13.83 -1.96
C ALA A 69 -8.41 13.53 -2.85
N LYS A 70 -8.24 12.79 -3.95
CA LYS A 70 -9.34 12.50 -4.88
C LYS A 70 -9.41 11.03 -5.25
N CYS A 71 -10.56 10.67 -5.81
CA CYS A 71 -10.90 9.32 -6.23
C CYS A 71 -11.79 9.39 -7.47
N LEU A 72 -11.87 8.26 -8.18
CA LEU A 72 -12.66 8.09 -9.39
C LEU A 72 -14.15 7.98 -9.05
N SER A 73 -15.02 8.59 -9.86
CA SER A 73 -16.47 8.43 -9.71
C SER A 73 -16.92 7.04 -10.15
N ALA A 74 -18.07 6.58 -9.66
CA ALA A 74 -18.58 5.25 -9.98
C ALA A 74 -18.89 5.08 -11.48
N SER A 75 -19.31 6.16 -12.16
CA SER A 75 -19.63 6.19 -13.60
C SER A 75 -18.41 5.93 -14.49
N GLN A 76 -17.21 6.27 -14.01
CA GLN A 76 -15.93 6.17 -14.71
C GLN A 76 -15.18 4.84 -14.46
N VAL A 77 -15.62 4.05 -13.49
CA VAL A 77 -14.99 2.78 -13.13
C VAL A 77 -15.00 1.79 -14.30
N PRO A 78 -16.12 1.57 -15.03
CA PRO A 78 -16.16 0.56 -16.09
C PRO A 78 -15.20 0.81 -17.26
N GLN A 79 -14.80 2.07 -17.50
CA GLN A 79 -13.90 2.43 -18.60
C GLN A 79 -12.40 2.32 -18.22
N SER A 80 -12.10 1.97 -16.95
CA SER A 80 -10.74 2.05 -16.40
C SER A 80 -9.78 0.96 -16.91
N LYS A 81 -10.29 -0.23 -17.24
CA LYS A 81 -9.51 -1.39 -17.73
C LYS A 81 -8.29 -1.75 -16.87
N GLY A 82 -8.37 -1.51 -15.56
CA GLY A 82 -7.25 -1.67 -14.63
C GLY A 82 -6.10 -0.68 -14.77
N LEU A 83 -6.20 0.29 -15.69
CA LEU A 83 -5.16 1.26 -16.03
C LEU A 83 -5.29 2.58 -15.26
N VAL A 84 -6.49 2.89 -14.75
CA VAL A 84 -6.80 4.10 -13.97
C VAL A 84 -6.81 3.77 -12.48
N LEU A 85 -6.20 4.63 -11.66
CA LEU A 85 -6.29 4.55 -10.21
C LEU A 85 -7.69 4.94 -9.76
N HIS A 86 -8.35 4.08 -8.98
CA HIS A 86 -9.69 4.38 -8.46
C HIS A 86 -9.68 5.32 -7.26
N ASP A 87 -8.59 5.26 -6.49
CA ASP A 87 -8.42 6.04 -5.29
C ASP A 87 -6.95 6.44 -5.21
N TRP A 88 -6.72 7.75 -5.26
CA TRP A 88 -5.40 8.32 -5.18
C TRP A 88 -5.32 9.33 -4.03
N HIS A 89 -6.03 9.06 -2.94
CA HIS A 89 -5.70 9.65 -1.65
C HIS A 89 -4.29 9.24 -1.21
N ALA A 90 -3.60 10.12 -0.49
CA ALA A 90 -2.22 9.95 -0.09
C ALA A 90 -1.97 8.60 0.61
N GLU A 91 -2.78 8.25 1.61
CA GLU A 91 -2.67 7.00 2.39
C GLU A 91 -2.80 5.77 1.49
N ILE A 92 -3.70 5.83 0.50
CA ILE A 92 -3.98 4.72 -0.41
C ILE A 92 -2.88 4.58 -1.46
N LEU A 93 -2.36 5.70 -1.97
CA LEU A 93 -1.18 5.68 -2.83
C LEU A 93 0.03 5.14 -2.07
N ALA A 94 0.24 5.53 -0.80
CA ALA A 94 1.36 5.11 0.01
C ALA A 94 1.37 3.58 0.20
N LEU A 95 0.21 2.98 0.49
CA LEU A 95 0.04 1.53 0.54
C LEU A 95 0.36 0.83 -0.78
N ARG A 96 -0.02 1.44 -1.91
CA ARG A 96 0.21 0.86 -3.25
C ARG A 96 1.67 1.02 -3.67
N ALA A 97 2.29 2.14 -3.35
CA ALA A 97 3.71 2.41 -3.53
C ALA A 97 4.57 1.46 -2.70
N PHE A 98 4.20 1.21 -1.44
CA PHE A 98 4.85 0.20 -0.59
C PHE A 98 4.82 -1.20 -1.22
N ASN A 99 3.66 -1.64 -1.72
CA ASN A 99 3.57 -2.96 -2.38
C ASN A 99 4.33 -3.01 -3.71
N HIS A 100 4.36 -1.93 -4.48
CA HIS A 100 5.22 -1.83 -5.66
C HIS A 100 6.71 -1.97 -5.30
N TRP A 101 7.16 -1.20 -4.30
CA TRP A 101 8.53 -1.29 -3.79
C TRP A 101 8.87 -2.69 -3.30
N LEU A 102 7.99 -3.33 -2.52
CA LEU A 102 8.20 -4.69 -2.02
C LEU A 102 8.27 -5.73 -3.16
N LEU A 103 7.45 -5.59 -4.20
CA LEU A 103 7.56 -6.44 -5.39
C LEU A 103 8.90 -6.23 -6.11
N CYS A 104 9.38 -4.99 -6.21
CA CYS A 104 10.70 -4.70 -6.75
C CYS A 104 11.85 -5.27 -5.90
N GLU A 105 11.71 -5.30 -4.56
CA GLU A 105 12.63 -6.01 -3.67
C GLU A 105 12.67 -7.50 -4.00
N CYS A 106 11.51 -8.17 -4.10
CA CYS A 106 11.44 -9.59 -4.48
C CYS A 106 12.12 -9.85 -5.83
N ARG A 107 11.82 -9.04 -6.84
CA ARG A 107 12.45 -9.17 -8.17
C ARG A 107 13.97 -9.04 -8.09
N SER A 108 14.45 -8.06 -7.34
CA SER A 108 15.88 -7.79 -7.24
C SER A 108 16.61 -8.84 -6.44
N PHE A 109 15.95 -9.43 -5.45
CA PHE A 109 16.47 -10.55 -4.68
C PHE A 109 16.68 -11.78 -5.58
N ILE A 110 15.65 -12.19 -6.34
CA ILE A 110 15.72 -13.32 -7.29
C ILE A 110 16.82 -13.10 -8.34
N ALA A 111 16.92 -11.88 -8.90
CA ALA A 111 17.94 -11.57 -9.89
C ALA A 111 19.37 -11.71 -9.32
N GLN A 112 19.59 -11.39 -8.04
CA GLN A 112 20.90 -11.58 -7.40
C GLN A 112 21.19 -13.04 -7.10
N GLU A 113 20.19 -13.82 -6.67
CA GLU A 113 20.34 -15.26 -6.47
C GLU A 113 20.84 -15.91 -7.76
N ARG A 114 20.16 -15.65 -8.89
CA ARG A 114 20.58 -16.12 -10.21
C ARG A 114 22.00 -15.71 -10.60
N ALA A 115 22.33 -14.43 -10.44
CA ALA A 115 23.67 -13.94 -10.76
C ALA A 115 24.76 -14.55 -9.87
N SER A 116 24.43 -14.94 -8.64
CA SER A 116 25.36 -15.62 -7.73
C SER A 116 25.57 -17.07 -8.19
N SER A 117 24.49 -17.80 -8.50
CA SER A 117 24.56 -19.19 -8.99
C SER A 117 25.34 -19.31 -10.32
N GLU A 118 25.17 -18.37 -11.24
CA GLU A 118 25.94 -18.32 -12.49
C GLU A 118 27.45 -18.12 -12.25
N ASN A 119 27.81 -17.30 -11.26
CA ASN A 119 29.20 -17.08 -10.88
C ASN A 119 29.80 -18.30 -10.17
N ASP A 120 29.03 -18.99 -9.31
CA ASP A 120 29.49 -20.22 -8.63
C ASP A 120 29.88 -21.30 -9.65
N ILE A 121 29.06 -21.52 -10.68
CA ILE A 121 29.34 -22.47 -11.79
C ILE A 121 30.59 -22.06 -12.59
N ALA A 122 30.83 -20.76 -12.77
CA ALA A 122 32.01 -20.25 -13.46
C ALA A 122 33.30 -20.37 -12.60
N THR A 123 33.17 -20.34 -11.29
CA THR A 123 34.29 -20.29 -10.33
C THR A 123 34.75 -21.68 -9.88
N GLU A 124 33.93 -22.73 -10.04
CA GLU A 124 34.35 -24.15 -9.90
C GLU A 124 35.50 -24.56 -10.86
N LYS A 125 35.91 -23.69 -11.80
CA LYS A 125 37.08 -23.88 -12.67
C LYS A 125 38.38 -23.21 -12.19
N LYS A 126 38.39 -22.55 -11.03
CA LYS A 126 39.60 -21.97 -10.43
C LYS A 126 39.61 -22.16 -8.92
N GLU A 127 40.17 -23.29 -8.49
CA GLU A 127 40.62 -23.48 -7.11
C GLU A 127 41.73 -22.47 -6.81
N ASP A 128 41.42 -21.50 -5.95
CA ASP A 128 42.31 -20.79 -5.02
C ASP A 128 41.98 -19.28 -4.96
N GLN A 129 40.97 -18.95 -4.14
CA GLN A 129 40.87 -17.79 -3.24
C GLN A 129 39.41 -17.61 -2.80
N LYS A 130 39.00 -18.28 -1.71
CA LYS A 130 37.72 -18.03 -1.03
C LYS A 130 37.75 -16.69 -0.30
N GLU A 131 37.56 -15.58 -1.00
CA GLU A 131 36.91 -14.43 -0.37
C GLU A 131 35.45 -14.81 -0.09
N LYS A 132 34.97 -14.56 1.14
CA LYS A 132 33.59 -14.89 1.55
C LYS A 132 32.58 -14.19 0.63
N GLU A 133 32.07 -14.90 -0.37
CA GLU A 133 30.99 -14.40 -1.23
C GLU A 133 29.80 -13.97 -0.37
N LYS A 134 29.42 -12.70 -0.53
CA LYS A 134 28.28 -12.11 0.16
C LYS A 134 27.02 -12.72 -0.44
N LYS A 135 26.40 -13.65 0.28
CA LYS A 135 25.05 -14.15 -0.03
C LYS A 135 24.13 -12.98 -0.40
N PRO A 136 23.27 -13.14 -1.42
CA PRO A 136 22.27 -12.13 -1.74
C PRO A 136 21.45 -11.82 -0.50
N CYS A 137 21.49 -10.55 -0.05
CA CYS A 137 20.87 -10.15 1.20
C CYS A 137 20.14 -8.82 0.97
N SER A 138 18.81 -8.89 0.79
CA SER A 138 17.97 -7.72 1.01
C SER A 138 17.92 -7.45 2.53
N PRO A 139 18.11 -6.20 2.98
CA PRO A 139 17.89 -5.84 4.36
C PRO A 139 16.41 -5.91 4.75
N TYR A 140 15.50 -6.08 3.78
CA TYR A 140 14.06 -6.04 4.00
C TYR A 140 13.36 -7.40 3.91
N ILE A 141 13.82 -8.27 3.01
CA ILE A 141 13.20 -9.58 2.78
C ILE A 141 14.24 -10.70 2.84
N ARG A 142 13.75 -11.91 3.12
CA ARG A 142 14.53 -13.16 3.06
C ARG A 142 13.69 -14.31 2.53
N ARG A 143 14.35 -15.34 1.99
CA ARG A 143 13.73 -16.65 1.74
C ARG A 143 13.26 -17.25 3.07
N ARG A 144 12.10 -17.88 3.08
CA ARG A 144 11.61 -18.61 4.25
C ARG A 144 12.45 -19.87 4.45
N LYS A 145 12.64 -20.30 5.71
CA LYS A 145 13.42 -21.51 6.02
C LYS A 145 12.80 -22.77 5.41
N ASP A 146 11.47 -22.83 5.38
CA ASP A 146 10.70 -23.93 4.80
C ASP A 146 10.21 -23.59 3.38
N SER A 147 10.85 -22.63 2.70
CA SER A 147 10.43 -22.23 1.35
C SER A 147 10.52 -23.39 0.36
N ALA A 148 11.35 -24.40 0.67
CA ALA A 148 11.51 -25.68 -0.03
C ALA A 148 10.21 -26.52 -0.14
N VAL A 149 9.15 -26.17 0.60
CA VAL A 149 7.82 -26.81 0.51
C VAL A 149 6.66 -25.78 0.60
N THR A 150 6.89 -24.60 1.19
CA THR A 150 5.81 -23.68 1.59
C THR A 150 5.78 -22.38 0.79
N LEU A 151 4.63 -22.08 0.18
CA LEU A 151 4.36 -20.78 -0.41
C LEU A 151 3.69 -19.83 0.59
N PRO A 152 3.93 -18.52 0.46
CA PRO A 152 4.79 -17.85 -0.53
C PRO A 152 6.30 -17.95 -0.17
N PRO A 153 7.24 -17.69 -1.11
CA PRO A 153 8.67 -17.98 -0.95
C PRO A 153 9.44 -17.05 -0.01
N PHE A 154 9.01 -15.79 0.13
CA PHE A 154 9.70 -14.78 0.95
C PHE A 154 8.94 -14.43 2.22
N GLU A 155 9.64 -13.84 3.17
CA GLU A 155 9.07 -13.13 4.32
C GLU A 155 9.85 -11.84 4.60
N LEU A 156 9.23 -10.90 5.31
CA LEU A 156 9.92 -9.69 5.77
C LEU A 156 10.89 -10.03 6.90
N ASN A 157 12.05 -9.37 6.96
CA ASN A 157 13.01 -9.58 8.05
C ASN A 157 12.37 -9.23 9.43
N PRO A 158 12.46 -10.12 10.45
CA PRO A 158 11.67 -10.00 11.68
C PRO A 158 11.88 -8.74 12.53
N ASP A 159 13.01 -8.05 12.35
CA ASP A 159 13.41 -6.85 13.10
C ASP A 159 12.86 -5.54 12.50
N LEU A 160 12.06 -5.63 11.43
CA LEU A 160 11.43 -4.49 10.77
C LEU A 160 10.10 -4.13 11.42
N LYS A 161 9.88 -2.83 11.58
CA LYS A 161 8.59 -2.23 11.93
C LYS A 161 8.19 -1.20 10.88
N ILE A 162 6.91 -1.16 10.54
CA ILE A 162 6.40 -0.30 9.46
C ILE A 162 5.52 0.79 10.06
N TYR A 163 5.87 2.04 9.80
CA TYR A 163 5.10 3.21 10.23
C TYR A 163 4.52 3.95 9.03
N MET A 164 3.32 4.49 9.20
CA MET A 164 2.72 5.43 8.27
C MET A 164 2.67 6.81 8.90
N TYR A 165 3.21 7.83 8.23
CA TYR A 165 2.99 9.23 8.59
C TYR A 165 1.89 9.80 7.70
N CYS A 166 0.98 10.60 8.27
CA CYS A 166 -0.04 11.35 7.54
C CYS A 166 -0.08 12.79 8.03
N THR A 167 -0.16 13.76 7.12
CA THR A 167 -0.32 15.19 7.49
C THR A 167 -1.73 15.54 7.94
N CYS A 168 -2.70 14.64 7.76
CA CYS A 168 -4.09 14.82 8.16
C CYS A 168 -4.67 13.48 8.65
N ALA A 169 -5.75 13.55 9.43
CA ALA A 169 -6.53 12.39 9.82
C ALA A 169 -7.04 11.62 8.59
N PRO A 170 -6.95 10.27 8.56
CA PRO A 170 -7.46 9.49 7.44
C PRO A 170 -8.96 9.69 7.30
N CYS A 171 -9.43 10.08 6.12
CA CYS A 171 -10.84 10.43 5.95
C CYS A 171 -11.77 9.26 6.33
N GLY A 172 -12.92 9.58 6.92
CA GLY A 172 -13.90 8.61 7.40
C GLY A 172 -14.04 8.65 8.91
N ASP A 173 -14.30 7.49 9.52
CA ASP A 173 -14.68 7.37 10.93
C ASP A 173 -13.69 8.01 11.91
N ALA A 174 -12.37 7.89 11.67
CA ALA A 174 -11.35 8.44 12.57
C ALA A 174 -11.26 9.97 12.54
N SER A 175 -11.80 10.63 11.50
CA SER A 175 -11.75 12.08 11.33
C SER A 175 -13.10 12.76 11.56
N MET A 176 -14.12 12.04 12.03
CA MET A 176 -15.49 12.57 12.08
C MET A 176 -15.65 13.70 13.09
N GLU A 177 -15.10 13.56 14.30
CA GLU A 177 -15.17 14.60 15.32
C GLU A 177 -14.43 15.87 14.88
N LEU A 178 -13.29 15.71 14.19
CA LEU A 178 -12.55 16.83 13.59
C LEU A 178 -13.36 17.51 12.49
N CYS A 179 -14.10 16.74 11.68
CA CYS A 179 -15.00 17.31 10.67
C CYS A 179 -16.13 18.11 11.31
N MET A 180 -16.71 17.61 12.40
CA MET A 180 -17.79 18.28 13.13
C MET A 180 -17.31 19.58 13.78
N ALA A 181 -16.16 19.54 14.46
CA ALA A 181 -15.59 20.70 15.14
C ALA A 181 -15.20 21.84 14.17
N ALA A 182 -14.95 21.51 12.89
CA ALA A 182 -14.60 22.50 11.86
C ALA A 182 -15.82 23.10 11.14
N GLN A 183 -17.07 22.71 11.47
CA GLN A 183 -18.27 23.29 10.89
C GLN A 183 -18.73 24.54 11.65
N GLU A 184 -19.19 25.56 10.93
CA GLU A 184 -19.82 26.76 11.53
C GLU A 184 -21.14 26.40 12.25
N ASP A 185 -21.87 25.40 11.73
CA ASP A 185 -23.06 24.81 12.35
C ASP A 185 -22.87 23.28 12.45
N PRO A 186 -22.63 22.73 13.66
CA PRO A 186 -22.48 21.30 13.89
C PRO A 186 -23.82 20.60 14.20
N THR A 187 -24.97 21.20 13.89
CA THR A 187 -26.30 20.58 14.11
C THR A 187 -26.51 19.38 13.19
N PRO A 188 -26.72 18.15 13.71
CA PRO A 188 -26.93 16.97 12.88
C PRO A 188 -28.13 17.11 11.96
N TRP A 189 -27.94 16.90 10.65
CA TRP A 189 -29.05 16.73 9.71
C TRP A 189 -29.96 15.60 10.18
N GLU A 190 -31.28 15.82 10.14
CA GLU A 190 -32.27 14.79 10.48
C GLU A 190 -31.98 13.50 9.69
N VAL A 191 -31.97 12.38 10.40
CA VAL A 191 -31.74 11.06 9.82
C VAL A 191 -33.04 10.65 9.11
N PRO A 192 -33.04 10.37 7.79
CA PRO A 192 -34.22 9.84 7.13
C PRO A 192 -34.63 8.53 7.81
N THR A 193 -35.85 8.48 8.35
CA THR A 193 -36.44 7.31 9.02
C THR A 193 -36.85 6.19 8.06
N THR A 194 -36.54 6.31 6.77
CA THR A 194 -36.84 5.28 5.77
C THR A 194 -35.87 4.12 5.93
N THR A 195 -36.36 3.03 6.53
CA THR A 195 -35.79 1.69 6.37
C THR A 195 -35.53 1.44 4.88
N PRO A 196 -34.30 1.11 4.45
CA PRO A 196 -34.09 0.64 3.09
C PRO A 196 -34.82 -0.70 2.96
N ASP A 197 -35.82 -0.77 2.10
CA ASP A 197 -36.30 -2.05 1.59
C ASP A 197 -35.13 -2.75 0.88
N GLY A 198 -34.59 -3.79 1.51
CA GLY A 198 -33.57 -4.67 0.94
C GLY A 198 -32.43 -4.99 1.90
N GLU A 199 -31.91 -6.22 1.80
CA GLU A 199 -30.87 -6.87 2.62
C GLU A 199 -29.47 -6.18 2.62
N HIS A 200 -29.40 -4.89 2.31
CA HIS A 200 -28.16 -4.12 2.20
C HIS A 200 -28.21 -2.97 3.20
N GLY A 201 -27.46 -3.12 4.31
CA GLY A 201 -27.38 -2.11 5.38
C GLY A 201 -27.07 -0.69 4.88
N GLU A 202 -27.48 0.29 5.68
CA GLU A 202 -27.50 1.72 5.38
C GLU A 202 -26.12 2.25 4.88
N LEU A 203 -26.08 2.77 3.65
CA LEU A 203 -24.84 3.23 3.01
C LEU A 203 -24.60 4.71 3.22
N LEU A 204 -23.52 5.06 3.91
CA LEU A 204 -23.16 6.46 4.18
C LEU A 204 -22.14 7.02 3.19
N ASP A 205 -22.46 8.19 2.62
CA ASP A 205 -21.58 8.95 1.73
C ASP A 205 -20.83 10.05 2.49
N GLY A 206 -19.50 9.92 2.53
CA GLY A 206 -18.61 10.99 2.95
C GLY A 206 -18.88 11.51 4.36
N ARG A 207 -19.23 12.80 4.43
CA ARG A 207 -19.53 13.56 5.66
C ARG A 207 -21.03 13.62 5.97
N ALA A 208 -21.88 12.99 5.17
CA ALA A 208 -23.31 12.93 5.47
C ALA A 208 -23.55 12.22 6.80
N HIS A 209 -24.56 12.68 7.55
CA HIS A 209 -24.97 12.11 8.85
C HIS A 209 -23.79 11.91 9.81
N PHE A 210 -23.16 13.00 10.23
CA PHE A 210 -21.97 12.94 11.10
C PHE A 210 -22.25 12.36 12.50
N SER A 211 -23.51 12.39 12.94
CA SER A 211 -23.96 11.68 14.15
C SER A 211 -23.81 10.16 14.06
N ARG A 212 -23.73 9.58 12.86
CA ARG A 212 -23.64 8.13 12.65
C ARG A 212 -22.18 7.67 12.63
N LEU A 213 -21.65 7.40 13.80
CA LEU A 213 -20.27 6.97 13.97
C LEU A 213 -20.14 5.45 13.92
N GLY A 214 -18.95 4.93 13.63
CA GLY A 214 -18.67 3.50 13.72
C GLY A 214 -19.05 2.66 12.48
N ILE A 215 -19.50 3.28 11.39
CA ILE A 215 -20.02 2.58 10.19
C ILE A 215 -19.09 2.82 8.98
N VAL A 216 -18.98 1.83 8.08
CA VAL A 216 -18.23 1.98 6.83
C VAL A 216 -18.81 3.10 5.96
N ARG A 217 -17.93 4.03 5.55
CA ARG A 217 -18.26 5.21 4.74
C ARG A 217 -17.65 5.12 3.36
N ARG A 218 -18.33 5.71 2.38
CA ARG A 218 -17.83 5.91 1.01
C ARG A 218 -17.27 7.32 0.84
N LYS A 219 -16.45 7.51 -0.19
CA LYS A 219 -16.11 8.82 -0.74
C LYS A 219 -17.22 9.22 -1.75
N PRO A 220 -17.29 10.47 -2.25
CA PRO A 220 -16.57 11.67 -1.85
C PRO A 220 -17.15 12.28 -0.56
N SER A 221 -16.45 13.24 0.04
CA SER A 221 -16.96 13.97 1.22
C SER A 221 -17.91 15.11 0.88
N ARG A 222 -18.10 15.43 -0.42
CA ARG A 222 -18.91 16.56 -0.87
C ARG A 222 -20.20 16.07 -1.50
N ALA A 223 -21.31 16.75 -1.17
CA ALA A 223 -22.64 16.41 -1.69
C ALA A 223 -22.80 16.71 -3.20
N ASP A 224 -22.00 17.62 -3.76
CA ASP A 224 -22.02 18.02 -5.17
C ASP A 224 -21.28 17.07 -6.11
N ALA A 225 -20.47 16.16 -5.57
CA ALA A 225 -19.61 15.30 -6.36
C ALA A 225 -20.32 13.99 -6.72
N GLU A 226 -20.08 13.49 -7.94
CA GLU A 226 -20.57 12.17 -8.35
C GLU A 226 -20.20 11.10 -7.32
N ALA A 227 -21.17 10.27 -6.96
CA ALA A 227 -20.98 9.21 -5.98
C ALA A 227 -19.82 8.29 -6.40
N THR A 228 -19.02 7.86 -5.42
CA THR A 228 -18.09 6.74 -5.61
C THR A 228 -18.41 5.61 -4.63
N ARG A 229 -17.97 4.40 -4.99
CA ARG A 229 -18.02 3.23 -4.12
C ARG A 229 -16.71 3.00 -3.38
N SER A 230 -15.71 3.87 -3.58
CA SER A 230 -14.46 3.81 -2.84
C SER A 230 -14.70 4.07 -1.35
N LYS A 231 -14.26 3.14 -0.49
CA LYS A 231 -14.37 3.29 0.96
C LYS A 231 -13.43 4.37 1.50
N SER A 232 -13.75 4.89 2.67
CA SER A 232 -12.95 5.89 3.37
C SER A 232 -11.53 5.38 3.67
N CYS A 233 -10.56 6.28 3.87
CA CYS A 233 -9.20 5.87 4.23
C CYS A 233 -9.18 5.18 5.60
N SER A 234 -10.00 5.66 6.54
CA SER A 234 -10.23 5.04 7.85
C SER A 234 -10.66 3.58 7.74
N ASP A 235 -11.71 3.27 6.97
CA ASP A 235 -12.19 1.89 6.82
C ASP A 235 -11.17 0.99 6.12
N LYS A 236 -10.43 1.55 5.15
CA LYS A 236 -9.38 0.82 4.46
C LYS A 236 -8.22 0.50 5.39
N LEU A 237 -7.82 1.42 6.28
CA LEU A 237 -6.77 1.18 7.27
C LEU A 237 -7.24 0.22 8.37
N ALA A 238 -8.49 0.31 8.83
CA ALA A 238 -9.07 -0.65 9.78
C ALA A 238 -9.04 -2.08 9.21
N LEU A 239 -9.41 -2.25 7.93
CA LEU A 239 -9.28 -3.55 7.24
C LEU A 239 -7.83 -4.06 7.20
N ARG A 240 -6.81 -3.18 7.19
CA ARG A 240 -5.39 -3.56 7.19
C ARG A 240 -4.90 -4.10 8.53
N GLN A 241 -5.59 -3.80 9.63
CA GLN A 241 -5.33 -4.41 10.93
C GLN A 241 -5.59 -5.91 10.91
N VAL A 242 -6.38 -6.43 9.97
CA VAL A 242 -6.57 -7.89 9.77
C VAL A 242 -5.83 -8.38 8.53
N SER A 243 -6.00 -7.69 7.40
CA SER A 243 -5.52 -8.16 6.09
C SER A 243 -4.03 -7.96 5.81
N SER A 244 -3.28 -7.34 6.75
CA SER A 244 -1.90 -6.86 6.59
C SER A 244 -1.74 -5.78 5.51
N LEU A 245 -0.55 -5.20 5.42
CA LEU A 245 -0.17 -4.24 4.39
C LEU A 245 -0.02 -4.87 3.00
N LEU A 246 0.19 -6.19 2.93
CA LEU A 246 0.42 -6.90 1.68
C LEU A 246 -0.83 -6.84 0.80
N SER A 247 -0.63 -6.53 -0.48
CA SER A 247 -1.66 -6.64 -1.51
C SER A 247 -1.85 -8.09 -1.91
N PHE A 248 -2.81 -8.36 -2.81
CA PHE A 248 -2.99 -9.74 -3.30
C PHE A 248 -1.74 -10.20 -4.05
N GLU A 249 -1.24 -9.32 -4.92
CA GLU A 249 -0.05 -9.47 -5.74
C GLU A 249 1.20 -9.75 -4.87
N SER A 250 1.43 -8.97 -3.81
CA SER A 250 2.55 -9.23 -2.88
C SER A 250 2.35 -10.47 -2.02
N SER A 251 1.12 -10.88 -1.71
CA SER A 251 0.85 -12.11 -0.93
C SER A 251 1.14 -13.40 -1.70
N LEU A 252 1.30 -13.33 -3.03
CA LEU A 252 1.79 -14.44 -3.83
C LEU A 252 3.27 -14.73 -3.55
N LEU A 253 4.01 -13.72 -3.09
CA LEU A 253 5.48 -13.74 -3.02
C LEU A 253 6.01 -13.58 -1.59
N VAL A 254 5.28 -12.91 -0.70
CA VAL A 254 5.70 -12.59 0.67
C VAL A 254 4.67 -13.09 1.68
N ALA A 255 5.13 -13.85 2.67
CA ALA A 255 4.30 -14.39 3.74
C ALA A 255 3.86 -13.29 4.69
N THR A 256 2.65 -13.44 5.23
CA THR A 256 2.13 -12.49 6.21
C THR A 256 2.64 -12.88 7.59
N THR A 257 3.60 -12.13 8.10
CA THR A 257 4.16 -12.25 9.46
C THR A 257 3.79 -11.02 10.30
N ALA A 258 4.16 -10.98 11.59
CA ALA A 258 3.78 -9.89 12.49
C ALA A 258 4.21 -8.49 12.00
N ASN A 259 5.40 -8.40 11.39
CA ASN A 259 6.00 -7.20 10.78
C ASN A 259 5.40 -6.80 9.42
N ALA A 260 4.43 -7.54 8.88
CA ALA A 260 3.69 -7.17 7.66
C ALA A 260 2.51 -6.21 7.93
N TYR A 261 2.36 -5.76 9.18
CA TYR A 261 1.31 -4.85 9.64
C TYR A 261 1.91 -3.48 9.99
N LEU A 262 1.06 -2.45 10.10
CA LEU A 262 1.50 -1.18 10.66
C LEU A 262 1.80 -1.38 12.15
N GLU A 263 2.96 -0.89 12.57
CA GLU A 263 3.29 -0.70 13.98
C GLU A 263 2.62 0.56 14.53
N GLY A 264 2.55 1.62 13.72
CA GLY A 264 1.88 2.85 14.10
C GLY A 264 1.53 3.77 12.93
N VAL A 265 0.50 4.58 13.15
CA VAL A 265 0.11 5.71 12.31
C VAL A 265 0.41 7.00 13.07
N ILE A 266 1.19 7.87 12.45
CA ILE A 266 1.70 9.12 13.03
C ILE A 266 0.97 10.30 12.37
N MET A 267 0.40 11.18 13.19
CA MET A 267 -0.36 12.35 12.74
C MET A 267 -0.03 13.60 13.58
N PRO A 268 -0.28 14.82 13.08
CA PRO A 268 -0.25 16.02 13.90
C PRO A 268 -1.23 15.91 15.07
N GLU A 269 -0.90 16.48 16.23
CA GLU A 269 -1.78 16.44 17.42
C GLU A 269 -3.20 16.94 17.15
N GLY A 270 -3.34 18.05 16.41
CA GLY A 270 -4.65 18.60 16.03
C GLY A 270 -5.44 17.75 15.04
N GLU A 271 -4.82 16.72 14.45
CA GLU A 271 -5.45 15.77 13.53
C GLU A 271 -5.77 14.44 14.22
N ILE A 272 -5.72 14.37 15.56
CA ILE A 272 -6.04 13.16 16.33
C ILE A 272 -7.30 13.40 17.16
N SER A 273 -8.42 12.85 16.70
CA SER A 273 -9.58 12.59 17.56
C SER A 273 -9.30 11.30 18.34
N ARG A 274 -9.03 11.38 19.65
CA ARG A 274 -8.79 10.17 20.48
C ARG A 274 -9.97 9.20 20.40
N VAL A 275 -11.17 9.71 20.65
CA VAL A 275 -12.42 8.93 20.59
C VAL A 275 -12.65 8.34 19.19
N GLY A 276 -12.43 9.14 18.14
CA GLY A 276 -12.57 8.69 16.75
C GLY A 276 -11.57 7.61 16.38
N CYS A 277 -10.31 7.76 16.80
CA CYS A 277 -9.25 6.79 16.56
C CYS A 277 -9.44 5.50 17.36
N GLU A 278 -9.81 5.58 18.64
CA GLU A 278 -10.10 4.42 19.49
C GLU A 278 -11.27 3.62 18.95
N ARG A 279 -12.37 4.30 18.59
CA ARG A 279 -13.49 3.63 17.92
C ARG A 279 -13.06 2.99 16.61
N CYS A 280 -12.33 3.72 15.75
CA CYS A 280 -12.04 3.27 14.39
C CYS A 280 -10.97 2.17 14.33
N PHE A 281 -9.93 2.26 15.16
CA PHE A 281 -8.69 1.46 15.09
C PHE A 281 -8.30 0.78 16.40
N GLY A 282 -8.94 1.13 17.52
CA GLY A 282 -8.61 0.56 18.82
C GLY A 282 -8.87 -0.93 18.87
N GLU A 283 -8.19 -1.60 19.81
CA GLU A 283 -8.34 -3.04 20.02
C GLU A 283 -9.79 -3.42 20.37
N ASP A 284 -10.46 -2.61 21.18
CA ASP A 284 -11.87 -2.78 21.56
C ASP A 284 -12.81 -1.91 20.70
N GLY A 285 -12.30 -1.37 19.58
CA GLY A 285 -13.06 -0.58 18.63
C GLY A 285 -13.90 -1.44 17.67
N ARG A 286 -14.15 -0.92 16.46
CA ARG A 286 -14.99 -1.57 15.44
C ARG A 286 -14.56 -3.00 15.06
N MET A 287 -13.30 -3.36 15.28
CA MET A 287 -12.73 -4.65 14.91
C MET A 287 -12.55 -5.59 16.11
N GLY A 288 -13.01 -5.19 17.31
CA GLY A 288 -12.76 -5.92 18.56
C GLY A 288 -13.30 -7.35 18.57
N GLU A 289 -14.37 -7.65 17.82
CA GLU A 289 -14.90 -9.02 17.66
C GLU A 289 -13.87 -10.01 17.07
N LEU A 290 -12.79 -9.52 16.46
CA LEU A 290 -11.75 -10.35 15.85
C LEU A 290 -10.51 -10.51 16.74
N LYS A 291 -10.55 -9.97 17.97
CA LYS A 291 -9.47 -10.12 18.96
C LYS A 291 -9.18 -11.59 19.23
N GLY A 292 -7.91 -11.95 19.25
CA GLY A 292 -7.44 -13.33 19.43
C GLY A 292 -7.64 -14.26 18.23
N ARG A 293 -8.39 -13.85 17.20
CA ARG A 293 -8.67 -14.69 16.04
C ARG A 293 -7.44 -14.84 15.14
N VAL A 294 -7.23 -16.06 14.65
CA VAL A 294 -6.12 -16.42 13.76
C VAL A 294 -6.67 -17.09 12.51
N TRP A 295 -6.11 -16.73 11.35
CA TRP A 295 -6.34 -17.43 10.09
C TRP A 295 -4.99 -17.92 9.56
N SER A 296 -4.72 -19.21 9.73
CA SER A 296 -3.47 -19.85 9.34
C SER A 296 -3.60 -20.58 8.00
N PRO A 297 -2.54 -20.63 7.17
CA PRO A 297 -2.46 -21.58 6.08
C PRO A 297 -2.54 -23.01 6.65
N GLY A 298 -3.44 -23.84 6.12
CA GLY A 298 -3.63 -25.24 6.56
C GLY A 298 -4.74 -25.49 7.59
N GLY A 299 -5.48 -24.45 8.04
CA GLY A 299 -6.66 -24.61 8.90
C GLY A 299 -6.45 -24.37 10.41
N GLU A 300 -7.48 -24.69 11.21
CA GLU A 300 -7.56 -24.41 12.66
C GLU A 300 -6.79 -25.41 13.55
N GLU A 301 -6.28 -26.52 13.00
CA GLU A 301 -5.53 -27.53 13.78
C GLU A 301 -4.03 -27.20 13.89
N ALA A 302 -3.52 -26.18 13.18
CA ALA A 302 -2.11 -25.80 13.14
C ALA A 302 -1.73 -24.71 14.18
N VAL A 303 -2.36 -24.73 15.35
CA VAL A 303 -2.40 -23.61 16.30
C VAL A 303 -1.41 -23.83 17.44
N ASP A 304 -0.15 -23.49 17.21
CA ASP A 304 0.63 -22.67 18.16
C ASP A 304 2.04 -22.29 17.66
N GLU A 305 2.60 -23.04 16.69
CA GLU A 305 4.02 -22.90 16.34
C GLU A 305 4.32 -22.06 15.08
N ARG A 306 3.31 -21.80 14.22
CA ARG A 306 3.53 -21.09 12.94
C ARG A 306 3.60 -19.56 13.14
N ARG A 307 4.70 -18.96 12.67
CA ARG A 307 4.98 -17.51 12.72
C ARG A 307 4.20 -16.71 11.67
N ASP A 308 3.65 -17.36 10.65
CA ASP A 308 2.95 -16.76 9.52
C ASP A 308 1.42 -17.03 9.55
N GLY A 309 0.66 -16.08 9.01
CA GLY A 309 -0.81 -16.09 8.98
C GLY A 309 -1.41 -14.71 9.26
N TRP A 310 -2.74 -14.62 9.16
CA TRP A 310 -3.47 -13.38 9.40
C TRP A 310 -4.01 -13.35 10.82
N ARG A 311 -3.96 -12.17 11.44
CA ARG A 311 -4.50 -11.89 12.78
C ARG A 311 -5.04 -10.47 12.80
N PHE A 312 -5.93 -10.16 13.74
CA PHE A 312 -6.21 -8.78 14.11
C PHE A 312 -5.02 -8.22 14.90
N ARG A 313 -4.38 -7.19 14.35
CA ARG A 313 -3.22 -6.48 14.90
C ARG A 313 -3.51 -4.99 14.87
N PRO A 314 -4.01 -4.42 15.98
CA PRO A 314 -4.15 -2.99 16.10
C PRO A 314 -2.78 -2.31 16.05
N PHE A 315 -2.76 -1.05 15.61
CA PHE A 315 -1.55 -0.24 15.50
C PHE A 315 -1.64 0.97 16.42
N ARG A 316 -0.50 1.50 16.83
CA ARG A 316 -0.43 2.68 17.70
C ARG A 316 -0.81 3.95 16.93
N ILE A 317 -1.54 4.85 17.58
CA ILE A 317 -1.69 6.23 17.11
C ILE A 317 -0.64 7.07 17.84
N LEU A 318 0.24 7.68 17.07
CA LEU A 318 1.34 8.49 17.58
C LEU A 318 1.17 9.94 17.13
N SER A 319 1.50 10.87 18.01
CA SER A 319 1.39 12.30 17.72
C SER A 319 2.74 12.93 17.36
N VAL A 320 2.66 14.00 16.58
CA VAL A 320 3.74 14.95 16.33
C VAL A 320 3.25 16.34 16.73
N PRO A 321 4.06 17.14 17.44
CA PRO A 321 3.66 18.49 17.83
C PRO A 321 3.17 19.30 16.64
N ALA A 322 2.04 19.99 16.80
CA ALA A 322 1.41 20.76 15.72
C ALA A 322 2.36 21.80 15.11
N GLY A 323 3.10 22.55 15.94
CA GLY A 323 4.05 23.57 15.49
C GLY A 323 5.19 23.02 14.60
N LEU A 324 5.64 21.78 14.83
CA LEU A 324 6.62 21.14 13.96
C LEU A 324 6.03 20.86 12.57
N VAL A 325 4.77 20.44 12.51
CA VAL A 325 4.12 20.17 11.22
C VAL A 325 3.78 21.47 10.49
N GLU A 326 3.40 22.53 11.21
CA GLU A 326 3.20 23.86 10.62
C GLU A 326 4.47 24.41 9.96
N GLU A 327 5.62 24.20 10.59
CA GLU A 327 6.94 24.55 10.02
C GLU A 327 7.26 23.73 8.77
N LEU A 328 7.01 22.42 8.80
CA LEU A 328 7.38 21.50 7.72
C LEU A 328 6.36 21.50 6.55
N TRP A 329 5.08 21.80 6.80
CA TRP A 329 4.00 21.53 5.85
C TRP A 329 3.32 22.79 5.30
N ALA A 330 3.97 23.39 4.31
CA ALA A 330 3.44 24.56 3.61
C ALA A 330 2.18 24.30 2.75
N PHE A 331 1.65 23.06 2.69
CA PHE A 331 0.51 22.67 1.85
C PHE A 331 -0.71 22.15 2.65
N GLY A 332 -0.73 22.40 3.97
CA GLY A 332 -1.87 22.08 4.84
C GLY A 332 -3.12 22.92 4.53
N LYS A 333 -4.28 22.51 5.05
CA LYS A 333 -5.49 23.35 4.97
C LYS A 333 -5.26 24.65 5.73
N SER A 334 -5.80 25.75 5.21
CA SER A 334 -5.81 27.02 5.93
C SER A 334 -6.72 26.92 7.16
N ASP A 335 -6.39 27.63 8.24
CA ASP A 335 -7.30 27.81 9.38
C ASP A 335 -8.61 28.48 8.89
N PRO A 336 -9.79 27.86 9.12
CA PRO A 336 -11.07 28.43 8.73
C PRO A 336 -11.37 29.77 9.42
N THR A 337 -10.77 30.05 10.59
CA THR A 337 -10.94 31.32 11.31
C THR A 337 -10.05 32.45 10.77
N ALA A 338 -9.02 32.12 9.99
CA ALA A 338 -8.17 33.09 9.31
C ALA A 338 -8.90 33.66 8.08
N ALA A 339 -9.73 34.66 8.29
CA ALA A 339 -10.42 35.41 7.24
C ALA A 339 -9.41 36.02 6.24
N SER A 340 -9.13 35.37 5.09
CA SER A 340 -8.74 36.06 3.83
C SER A 340 -8.34 35.16 2.63
N ARG A 341 -8.13 33.85 2.74
CA ARG A 341 -7.55 33.08 1.60
C ARG A 341 -8.43 31.94 1.11
N LYS A 342 -9.05 32.12 -0.06
CA LYS A 342 -9.70 31.03 -0.82
C LYS A 342 -8.70 29.89 -1.00
N SER A 343 -9.07 28.69 -0.58
CA SER A 343 -8.24 27.49 -0.75
C SER A 343 -8.99 26.39 -1.48
N LYS A 344 -8.29 25.57 -2.27
CA LYS A 344 -8.88 24.46 -3.02
C LYS A 344 -7.99 23.21 -2.91
N PRO A 345 -8.57 21.99 -2.93
CA PRO A 345 -7.75 20.79 -3.03
C PRO A 345 -6.94 20.78 -4.33
N ALA A 346 -5.67 20.43 -4.26
CA ALA A 346 -4.81 20.29 -5.43
C ALA A 346 -5.37 19.19 -6.36
N VAL A 347 -5.17 19.37 -7.66
CA VAL A 347 -5.54 18.36 -8.67
C VAL A 347 -4.43 17.32 -8.83
N ILE A 348 -3.19 17.75 -8.62
CA ILE A 348 -1.98 16.96 -8.76
C ILE A 348 -1.74 16.14 -7.49
N SER A 349 -1.30 14.90 -7.68
CA SER A 349 -0.94 13.96 -6.62
C SER A 349 0.46 13.43 -6.92
N ALA A 350 1.39 13.59 -5.98
CA ALA A 350 2.74 13.09 -6.12
C ALA A 350 2.83 11.62 -5.69
N VAL A 351 3.65 10.85 -6.38
CA VAL A 351 4.01 9.48 -5.98
C VAL A 351 5.52 9.35 -6.09
N TRP A 352 6.15 8.93 -5.00
CA TRP A 352 7.51 8.48 -4.97
C TRP A 352 7.63 7.17 -4.18
N ALA A 353 8.46 6.25 -4.67
CA ALA A 353 8.89 5.07 -3.94
C ALA A 353 10.39 4.87 -4.09
N ALA A 354 11.04 4.39 -3.03
CA ALA A 354 12.44 4.05 -3.06
C ALA A 354 12.71 2.96 -4.12
N ALA A 355 13.95 2.91 -4.61
CA ALA A 355 14.41 1.78 -5.41
C ALA A 355 14.53 0.54 -4.52
N SER A 356 14.58 -0.62 -5.17
CA SER A 356 15.02 -1.81 -4.50
C SER A 356 16.47 -1.67 -4.01
N SER A 357 16.83 -2.40 -2.97
CA SER A 357 18.14 -2.40 -2.32
C SER A 357 19.28 -2.71 -3.29
N VAL A 358 18.95 -3.42 -4.38
CA VAL A 358 19.87 -3.69 -5.48
C VAL A 358 19.26 -3.21 -6.78
N SER A 359 20.11 -2.49 -7.54
CA SER A 359 19.74 -1.88 -8.80
C SER A 359 19.64 -2.92 -9.91
N VAL A 360 18.44 -3.38 -10.19
CA VAL A 360 18.14 -4.12 -11.44
C VAL A 360 17.63 -3.13 -12.49
N PRO A 361 18.23 -3.09 -13.69
CA PRO A 361 17.75 -2.23 -14.77
C PRO A 361 16.27 -2.48 -15.07
N SER A 362 15.43 -1.44 -14.97
CA SER A 362 14.03 -1.54 -15.39
C SER A 362 13.88 -1.06 -16.83
N VAL A 363 13.20 -1.87 -17.65
CA VAL A 363 12.80 -1.51 -19.02
C VAL A 363 11.58 -0.58 -19.05
N VAL A 364 10.91 -0.36 -17.90
CA VAL A 364 9.70 0.45 -17.79
C VAL A 364 10.06 1.87 -17.34
N ASP A 365 9.48 2.88 -17.99
CA ASP A 365 9.60 4.25 -17.53
C ASP A 365 8.82 4.46 -16.21
N ASN A 366 9.57 4.42 -15.13
CA ASN A 366 9.16 4.63 -13.75
C ASN A 366 9.53 6.03 -13.23
N GLY A 367 9.96 6.94 -14.11
CA GLY A 367 10.38 8.30 -13.74
C GLY A 367 11.72 8.40 -13.00
N ALA A 368 12.37 7.27 -12.68
CA ALA A 368 13.65 7.26 -11.95
C ALA A 368 14.77 8.00 -12.70
N LYS A 369 14.78 7.98 -14.03
CA LYS A 369 15.74 8.76 -14.85
C LYS A 369 15.62 10.27 -14.63
N SER A 370 14.41 10.76 -14.35
CA SER A 370 14.14 12.18 -14.16
C SER A 370 14.39 12.68 -12.73
N LEU A 371 14.40 11.76 -11.77
CA LEU A 371 14.66 12.02 -10.35
C LEU A 371 15.41 10.81 -9.78
N PRO A 372 16.72 10.66 -10.03
CA PRO A 372 17.46 9.44 -9.71
C PRO A 372 17.62 9.20 -8.21
N LYS A 373 17.75 10.27 -7.43
CA LYS A 373 17.84 10.22 -5.96
C LYS A 373 16.87 11.20 -5.33
N LEU A 374 16.37 10.85 -4.14
CA LEU A 374 15.54 11.70 -3.30
C LEU A 374 15.81 11.39 -1.83
N GLY A 375 16.09 12.41 -1.02
CA GLY A 375 16.30 12.23 0.42
C GLY A 375 17.40 11.24 0.81
N GLY A 376 18.46 11.12 -0.01
CA GLY A 376 19.54 10.13 0.15
C GLY A 376 19.24 8.74 -0.43
N SER A 377 17.98 8.45 -0.75
CA SER A 377 17.53 7.18 -1.32
C SER A 377 17.57 7.21 -2.85
N GLN A 378 17.84 6.07 -3.47
CA GLN A 378 17.63 5.90 -4.92
C GLN A 378 16.13 5.85 -5.22
N THR A 379 15.72 6.40 -6.35
CA THR A 379 14.31 6.40 -6.76
C THR A 379 13.97 5.15 -7.58
N GLY A 380 12.99 4.39 -7.12
CA GLY A 380 12.42 3.25 -7.85
C GLY A 380 11.16 3.61 -8.61
N LEU A 381 10.45 4.65 -8.17
CA LEU A 381 9.27 5.17 -8.81
C LEU A 381 9.13 6.66 -8.52
N TYR A 382 8.87 7.46 -9.56
CA TYR A 382 8.45 8.84 -9.44
C TYR A 382 7.38 9.16 -10.49
N GLU A 383 6.19 9.52 -10.04
CA GLU A 383 5.06 9.85 -10.90
C GLU A 383 4.32 11.08 -10.39
N THR A 384 3.77 11.85 -11.33
CA THR A 384 2.78 12.90 -11.03
C THR A 384 1.45 12.43 -11.57
N ILE A 385 0.44 12.31 -10.71
CA ILE A 385 -0.87 11.74 -11.01
C ILE A 385 -1.91 12.85 -11.13
N ILE A 386 -2.72 12.78 -12.19
CA ILE A 386 -3.89 13.64 -12.43
C ILE A 386 -5.04 12.73 -12.86
N ASN A 387 -6.18 12.84 -12.18
CA ASN A 387 -7.39 12.05 -12.47
C ASN A 387 -7.11 10.53 -12.56
N GLY A 388 -6.24 10.03 -11.70
CA GLY A 388 -5.91 8.61 -11.59
C GLY A 388 -4.96 8.05 -12.67
N VAL A 389 -4.39 8.89 -13.53
CA VAL A 389 -3.38 8.51 -14.53
C VAL A 389 -2.14 9.41 -14.44
N LYS A 390 -1.03 9.02 -15.07
CA LYS A 390 0.18 9.86 -15.17
C LYS A 390 -0.14 11.18 -15.87
N GLN A 391 0.41 12.28 -15.37
CA GLN A 391 0.29 13.62 -15.93
C GLN A 391 0.55 13.60 -17.45
N GLY A 392 -0.28 14.33 -18.20
CA GLY A 392 -0.25 14.35 -19.67
C GLY A 392 -1.10 13.27 -20.35
N ASN A 393 -1.77 12.40 -19.59
CA ASN A 393 -2.66 11.36 -20.13
C ASN A 393 -4.12 11.59 -19.70
N ARG A 394 -5.05 10.89 -20.37
CA ARG A 394 -6.50 11.02 -20.14
C ARG A 394 -7.07 9.73 -19.55
N ALA A 395 -7.85 9.86 -18.48
CA ALA A 395 -8.52 8.71 -17.85
C ALA A 395 -9.74 8.22 -18.64
N SER A 396 -10.32 9.05 -19.51
CA SER A 396 -11.43 8.68 -20.40
C SER A 396 -11.02 7.72 -21.52
N GLU A 397 -9.75 7.74 -21.88
CA GLU A 397 -9.14 6.89 -22.92
C GLU A 397 -7.82 6.32 -22.37
N PRO A 398 -7.89 5.44 -21.36
CA PRO A 398 -6.69 5.03 -20.66
C PRO A 398 -5.83 4.13 -21.56
N LEU A 399 -4.52 4.43 -21.59
CA LEU A 399 -3.51 3.68 -22.34
C LEU A 399 -2.43 3.17 -21.39
N ALA A 400 -1.80 2.05 -21.75
CA ALA A 400 -0.71 1.45 -20.97
C ALA A 400 0.40 2.44 -20.59
N ARG A 401 0.77 3.35 -21.51
CA ARG A 401 1.79 4.39 -21.28
C ARG A 401 1.39 5.42 -20.21
N GLY A 402 0.09 5.71 -20.10
CA GLY A 402 -0.46 6.68 -19.17
C GLY A 402 -0.86 6.09 -17.83
N ALA A 403 -0.91 4.77 -17.73
CA ALA A 403 -1.19 4.09 -16.47
C ALA A 403 -0.02 4.28 -15.49
N SER A 404 -0.37 4.61 -14.24
CA SER A 404 0.58 4.57 -13.13
C SER A 404 1.16 3.16 -12.96
N ALA A 405 2.42 3.03 -12.59
CA ALA A 405 3.03 1.77 -12.17
C ALA A 405 2.28 1.14 -10.99
N LEU A 406 1.57 1.96 -10.22
CA LEU A 406 0.73 1.48 -9.16
C LEU A 406 -0.57 0.87 -9.69
N SER A 407 -1.05 1.11 -10.91
CA SER A 407 -2.38 0.63 -11.37
C SER A 407 -2.58 -0.88 -11.22
N ARG A 408 -3.84 -1.36 -11.22
CA ARG A 408 -4.13 -2.80 -11.03
C ARG A 408 -3.42 -3.64 -12.08
N ALA A 409 -3.49 -3.21 -13.34
CA ALA A 409 -2.87 -3.92 -14.44
C ALA A 409 -1.34 -3.96 -14.27
N ARG A 410 -0.70 -2.84 -13.89
CA ARG A 410 0.75 -2.77 -13.71
C ARG A 410 1.24 -3.62 -12.54
N LEU A 411 0.56 -3.61 -11.40
CA LEU A 411 0.91 -4.45 -10.25
C LEU A 411 0.70 -5.94 -10.55
N TRP A 412 -0.38 -6.30 -11.24
CA TRP A 412 -0.60 -7.69 -11.68
C TRP A 412 0.49 -8.13 -12.67
N GLY A 413 0.78 -7.32 -13.68
CA GLY A 413 1.85 -7.61 -14.64
C GLY A 413 3.22 -7.79 -13.98
N LEU A 414 3.57 -6.91 -13.04
CA LEU A 414 4.81 -7.04 -12.26
C LEU A 414 4.84 -8.33 -11.43
N SER A 415 3.74 -8.69 -10.77
CA SER A 415 3.68 -9.95 -10.01
C SER A 415 3.81 -11.19 -10.91
N LYS A 416 3.24 -11.17 -12.12
CA LYS A 416 3.38 -12.24 -13.10
C LYS A 416 4.85 -12.41 -13.53
N GLU A 417 5.53 -11.31 -13.88
CA GLU A 417 6.96 -11.31 -14.24
C GLU A 417 7.82 -11.95 -13.15
N ILE A 418 7.56 -11.59 -11.89
CA ILE A 418 8.32 -12.10 -10.74
C ILE A 418 8.04 -13.59 -10.51
N VAL A 419 6.77 -14.00 -10.53
CA VAL A 419 6.39 -15.40 -10.35
C VAL A 419 6.98 -16.29 -11.45
N GLN A 420 6.98 -15.83 -12.69
CA GLN A 420 7.64 -16.55 -13.80
C GLN A 420 9.14 -16.72 -13.55
N SER A 421 9.79 -15.67 -13.02
CA SER A 421 11.21 -15.75 -12.64
C SER A 421 11.47 -16.75 -11.49
N CYS A 422 10.52 -16.93 -10.56
CA CYS A 422 10.68 -17.96 -9.52
C CYS A 422 10.61 -19.39 -10.07
N VAL A 423 9.85 -19.63 -11.14
CA VAL A 423 9.64 -20.97 -11.71
C VAL A 423 10.84 -21.42 -12.54
N GLU A 424 11.35 -20.55 -13.41
CA GLU A 424 12.50 -20.84 -14.28
C GLU A 424 13.79 -21.17 -13.49
N ASP A 425 13.90 -20.69 -12.25
CA ASP A 425 15.02 -20.94 -11.34
C ASP A 425 15.09 -22.44 -10.94
N GLN A 426 13.93 -23.05 -10.68
CA GLN A 426 13.85 -24.47 -10.25
C GLN A 426 14.08 -25.46 -11.39
N ASP A 427 13.70 -25.10 -12.62
CA ASP A 427 13.90 -25.97 -13.79
C ASP A 427 15.39 -26.08 -14.18
N GLN A 428 16.25 -25.16 -13.72
CA GLN A 428 17.71 -25.20 -13.97
C GLN A 428 18.50 -25.94 -12.88
N GLU A 429 18.04 -25.95 -11.63
CA GLU A 429 18.69 -26.70 -10.53
C GLU A 429 18.36 -28.21 -10.52
N SER A 430 17.26 -28.64 -11.14
CA SER A 430 16.68 -30.00 -11.04
C SER A 430 17.31 -31.10 -11.94
N GLY A 431 18.59 -31.00 -12.27
CA GLY A 431 19.34 -32.05 -12.99
C GLY A 431 19.63 -33.33 -12.17
N ILE A 432 19.10 -33.45 -10.96
CA ILE A 432 19.35 -34.54 -9.99
C ILE A 432 17.99 -35.11 -9.52
N GLU A 433 17.92 -36.41 -9.25
CA GLU A 433 16.71 -37.18 -8.91
C GLU A 433 15.76 -36.44 -7.95
N ILE A 434 14.51 -36.24 -8.42
CA ILE A 434 13.47 -35.44 -7.75
C ILE A 434 13.06 -36.08 -6.41
N GLY A 435 13.36 -35.40 -5.30
CA GLY A 435 12.83 -35.75 -3.98
C GLY A 435 11.35 -35.36 -3.82
N VAL A 436 10.62 -36.05 -2.92
CA VAL A 436 9.19 -35.83 -2.67
C VAL A 436 8.87 -34.39 -2.22
N GLU A 437 9.80 -33.75 -1.48
CA GLU A 437 9.65 -32.38 -0.98
C GLU A 437 9.84 -31.31 -2.08
N GLU A 438 10.80 -31.49 -2.99
CA GLU A 438 10.99 -30.61 -4.17
C GLU A 438 9.79 -30.67 -5.13
N GLY A 439 9.15 -31.84 -5.26
CA GLY A 439 7.93 -31.99 -6.07
C GLY A 439 6.73 -31.18 -5.57
N LEU A 440 6.58 -31.01 -4.25
CA LEU A 440 5.50 -30.21 -3.63
C LEU A 440 5.69 -28.71 -3.86
N LEU A 441 6.93 -28.24 -3.85
CA LEU A 441 7.26 -26.85 -4.14
C LEU A 441 7.01 -26.47 -5.59
N SER A 442 7.46 -27.33 -6.51
CA SER A 442 7.20 -27.20 -7.95
C SER A 442 5.70 -27.09 -8.22
N LEU A 443 4.89 -27.92 -7.53
CA LEU A 443 3.43 -27.85 -7.62
C LEU A 443 2.85 -26.53 -7.07
N GLY A 444 3.37 -26.03 -5.95
CA GLY A 444 2.94 -24.74 -5.38
C GLY A 444 3.25 -23.56 -6.30
N LEU A 445 4.50 -23.49 -6.80
CA LEU A 445 4.93 -22.45 -7.74
C LEU A 445 4.10 -22.50 -9.03
N ASP A 446 3.77 -23.69 -9.52
CA ASP A 446 2.88 -23.87 -10.67
C ASP A 446 1.45 -23.36 -10.38
N VAL A 447 0.90 -23.58 -9.18
CA VAL A 447 -0.38 -22.96 -8.78
C VAL A 447 -0.30 -21.43 -8.84
N THR A 448 0.78 -20.84 -8.31
CA THR A 448 0.95 -19.38 -8.31
C THR A 448 1.12 -18.84 -9.73
N LYS A 449 1.83 -19.56 -10.60
CA LYS A 449 1.94 -19.27 -12.03
C LYS A 449 0.56 -19.26 -12.68
N ARG A 450 -0.24 -20.33 -12.53
CA ARG A 450 -1.61 -20.41 -13.05
C ARG A 450 -2.50 -19.26 -12.57
N ILE A 451 -2.39 -18.86 -11.29
CA ILE A 451 -3.10 -17.69 -10.76
C ILE A 451 -2.70 -16.43 -11.52
N THR A 452 -1.40 -16.15 -11.66
CA THR A 452 -0.92 -14.94 -12.36
C THR A 452 -1.21 -14.93 -13.87
N GLU A 453 -1.42 -16.10 -14.47
CA GLU A 453 -1.76 -16.29 -15.88
C GLU A 453 -3.27 -16.27 -16.16
N ALA A 454 -4.10 -16.00 -15.14
CA ALA A 454 -5.53 -15.86 -15.31
C ALA A 454 -5.90 -14.93 -16.48
N PRO A 455 -6.92 -15.28 -17.28
CA PRO A 455 -7.27 -14.52 -18.48
C PRO A 455 -7.91 -13.17 -18.14
N THR A 456 -8.54 -13.04 -16.97
CA THR A 456 -9.14 -11.79 -16.51
C THR A 456 -8.70 -11.42 -15.09
N TYR A 457 -8.72 -10.12 -14.76
CA TYR A 457 -8.44 -9.66 -13.41
C TYR A 457 -9.47 -10.17 -12.38
N ARG A 458 -10.71 -10.47 -12.83
CA ARG A 458 -11.72 -11.15 -12.02
C ARG A 458 -11.23 -12.52 -11.59
N GLU A 459 -10.77 -13.34 -12.53
CA GLU A 459 -10.24 -14.67 -12.26
C GLU A 459 -8.93 -14.61 -11.47
N PHE A 460 -8.07 -13.63 -11.74
CA PHE A 460 -6.85 -13.43 -10.96
C PHE A 460 -7.13 -13.20 -9.46
N LYS A 461 -8.13 -12.38 -9.12
CA LYS A 461 -8.26 -11.81 -7.77
C LYS A 461 -9.56 -12.10 -7.03
N LYS A 462 -10.68 -12.17 -7.74
CA LYS A 462 -12.02 -12.31 -7.13
C LYS A 462 -12.45 -13.78 -7.11
N GLU A 463 -12.28 -14.46 -8.24
CA GLU A 463 -12.75 -15.82 -8.50
C GLU A 463 -11.62 -16.71 -9.06
N PRO A 464 -10.49 -16.84 -8.34
CA PRO A 464 -9.43 -17.73 -8.76
C PRO A 464 -9.90 -19.19 -8.71
N THR A 465 -9.62 -19.92 -9.79
CA THR A 465 -9.96 -21.34 -9.95
C THR A 465 -9.18 -22.23 -8.98
N VAL A 466 -7.97 -21.82 -8.62
CA VAL A 466 -7.10 -22.50 -7.66
C VAL A 466 -6.53 -21.46 -6.69
N LEU A 467 -6.40 -21.83 -5.41
CA LEU A 467 -5.79 -21.00 -4.37
C LEU A 467 -4.83 -21.84 -3.54
N THR A 468 -3.66 -21.28 -3.24
CA THR A 468 -2.79 -21.80 -2.19
C THR A 468 -3.47 -21.64 -0.83
N GLU A 469 -3.09 -22.47 0.15
CA GLU A 469 -3.62 -22.39 1.52
C GLU A 469 -3.46 -20.98 2.12
N SER A 470 -2.33 -20.33 1.84
CA SER A 470 -2.04 -18.95 2.25
C SER A 470 -3.06 -17.96 1.70
N LEU A 471 -3.40 -18.05 0.40
CA LEU A 471 -4.40 -17.17 -0.19
C LEU A 471 -5.83 -17.50 0.25
N GLN A 472 -6.12 -18.77 0.61
CA GLN A 472 -7.40 -19.14 1.22
C GLN A 472 -7.55 -18.51 2.61
N ALA A 473 -6.50 -18.60 3.46
CA ALA A 473 -6.47 -17.96 4.76
C ALA A 473 -6.65 -16.44 4.64
N ARG A 474 -5.95 -15.80 3.70
CA ARG A 474 -6.14 -14.37 3.35
C ARG A 474 -7.59 -14.04 2.99
N LYS A 475 -8.22 -14.86 2.13
CA LYS A 475 -9.61 -14.66 1.68
C LYS A 475 -10.59 -14.75 2.86
N SER A 476 -10.40 -15.73 3.75
CA SER A 476 -11.19 -15.89 4.98
C SER A 476 -11.02 -14.70 5.91
N ALA A 477 -9.77 -14.27 6.19
CA ALA A 477 -9.48 -13.13 7.05
C ALA A 477 -10.12 -11.83 6.53
N ILE A 478 -10.01 -11.54 5.24
CA ILE A 478 -10.63 -10.36 4.61
C ILE A 478 -12.15 -10.43 4.62
N ARG A 479 -12.73 -11.61 4.35
CA ARG A 479 -14.19 -11.80 4.39
C ARG A 479 -14.73 -11.50 5.77
N ASP A 480 -14.09 -12.05 6.79
CA ASP A 480 -14.56 -11.94 8.17
C ASP A 480 -14.36 -10.52 8.70
N ALA A 481 -13.23 -9.88 8.37
CA ALA A 481 -13.00 -8.45 8.65
C ALA A 481 -14.05 -7.53 8.02
N ARG A 482 -14.43 -7.78 6.77
CA ARG A 482 -15.49 -7.00 6.09
C ARG A 482 -16.87 -7.23 6.69
N ARG A 483 -17.13 -8.43 7.21
CA ARG A 483 -18.37 -8.74 7.92
C ARG A 483 -18.47 -7.92 9.20
N VAL A 484 -17.41 -7.92 10.01
CA VAL A 484 -17.35 -7.17 11.28
C VAL A 484 -17.45 -5.66 11.06
N LEU A 485 -16.75 -5.11 10.04
CA LEU A 485 -16.88 -3.69 9.71
C LEU A 485 -18.30 -3.27 9.30
N GLY A 486 -19.10 -4.21 8.76
CA GLY A 486 -20.43 -3.94 8.21
C GLY A 486 -20.42 -3.05 6.95
N GLY A 487 -21.46 -3.09 6.12
CA GLY A 487 -21.65 -2.13 5.01
C GLY A 487 -20.55 -2.12 3.91
N TRP A 488 -19.67 -3.14 3.86
CA TRP A 488 -18.58 -3.20 2.89
C TRP A 488 -19.07 -3.68 1.50
N ILE A 489 -19.55 -2.73 0.70
CA ILE A 489 -19.87 -2.97 -0.72
C ILE A 489 -18.63 -2.80 -1.62
N PRO A 490 -18.27 -3.79 -2.47
CA PRO A 490 -17.16 -3.67 -3.41
C PRO A 490 -17.43 -2.62 -4.52
N ASN A 491 -16.37 -2.17 -5.20
CA ASN A 491 -16.48 -1.34 -6.41
C ASN A 491 -16.42 -2.26 -7.65
N PRO A 492 -17.56 -2.63 -8.29
CA PRO A 492 -17.59 -3.55 -9.42
C PRO A 492 -17.35 -2.82 -10.75
N GLY A 493 -17.17 -3.59 -11.82
CA GLY A 493 -17.17 -3.08 -13.20
C GLY A 493 -15.78 -2.88 -13.83
N ASP A 494 -14.69 -3.11 -13.10
CA ASP A 494 -13.31 -2.94 -13.60
C ASP A 494 -12.47 -4.18 -13.34
N GLU A 495 -12.98 -5.34 -13.77
CA GLU A 495 -12.36 -6.64 -13.54
C GLU A 495 -12.36 -7.57 -14.76
N ASN A 496 -13.11 -7.26 -15.82
CA ASN A 496 -13.25 -8.09 -17.01
C ASN A 496 -12.25 -7.65 -18.10
N TRP A 497 -10.95 -7.71 -17.78
CA TRP A 497 -9.84 -7.37 -18.67
C TRP A 497 -8.62 -8.23 -18.31
N GLY A 498 -7.77 -8.58 -19.27
CA GLY A 498 -6.51 -9.29 -19.03
C GLY A 498 -5.28 -8.40 -19.21
N LEU A 499 -4.09 -8.97 -19.02
CA LEU A 499 -2.82 -8.22 -19.10
C LEU A 499 -2.49 -7.69 -20.51
N GLU A 500 -3.22 -8.11 -21.54
CA GLU A 500 -3.12 -7.58 -22.89
C GLU A 500 -3.39 -6.06 -22.95
N VAL A 501 -4.08 -5.47 -21.95
CA VAL A 501 -4.26 -4.01 -21.82
C VAL A 501 -2.95 -3.24 -21.65
N LEU A 502 -1.87 -3.92 -21.25
CA LEU A 502 -0.52 -3.33 -21.13
C LEU A 502 0.27 -3.34 -22.45
N ILE A 503 -0.21 -4.06 -23.46
CA ILE A 503 0.44 -4.16 -24.78
C ILE A 503 -0.03 -2.99 -25.64
N ASP A 504 0.91 -2.21 -26.19
CA ASP A 504 0.60 -1.12 -27.11
C ASP A 504 -0.15 -1.67 -28.35
N PRO A 505 -1.33 -1.13 -28.71
CA PRO A 505 -2.07 -1.54 -29.89
C PRO A 505 -1.24 -1.51 -31.19
N LYS A 506 -0.26 -0.61 -31.30
CA LYS A 506 0.64 -0.53 -32.47
C LYS A 506 1.61 -1.71 -32.55
N LYS A 507 1.94 -2.34 -31.42
CA LYS A 507 2.78 -3.55 -31.38
C LYS A 507 1.99 -4.84 -31.66
N ARG A 508 0.65 -4.80 -31.64
CA ARG A 508 -0.20 -5.95 -32.02
C ARG A 508 -0.37 -6.16 -33.54
N LYS A 509 0.03 -5.17 -34.35
CA LYS A 509 -0.11 -5.17 -35.83
C LYS A 509 1.20 -5.52 -36.56
N ARG A 510 2.24 -5.89 -35.83
CA ARG A 510 3.49 -6.47 -36.31
C ARG A 510 3.62 -7.84 -35.68
#